data_AF-X0V1V0-F1
#
_entry.id   AF-X0V1V0-F1
#
_cell.length_a   1.000
_cell.length_b   1.000
_cell.length_c   1.000
_cell.angle_alpha   90.00
_cell.angle_beta   90.00
_cell.angle_gamma   90.00
#
_symmetry.space_group_name_H-M   'P 1'
#
loop_
_entity.id
_entity.type
_entity.pdbx_description
1 polymer ?
#
loop_
_entity_poly.entity_id
_entity_poly.type
_entity_poly.pdbx_seq_one_letter_code
_entity_poly.pdbx_strand_id
1 'polypeptide(L)'
;MTAADSHDPLNVLFLCTGNSARSILAESILNRKGKGRFRGFSAGSMPTGKVNPLALSLLAKLNYDVSELRSKSWGEFAGAGAPKLDFVFTVCGNAAGEVCPIWSGQPMRAHWGLPDPAAAQGSEAERALAFDDT
;
A
#
# COMPACT_ATOMS: atom_id res chain seq x y z
N MET A 1 -32.04 -17.18 -0.80
CA MET A 1 -30.64 -17.65 -0.64
C MET A 1 -29.97 -17.44 -1.99
N THR A 2 -29.38 -16.27 -2.23
CA THR A 2 -28.72 -15.95 -3.51
C THR A 2 -27.29 -16.44 -3.47
N ALA A 3 -26.89 -17.22 -4.47
CA ALA A 3 -25.53 -17.67 -4.66
C ALA A 3 -24.58 -16.47 -4.61
N ALA A 4 -23.65 -16.48 -3.66
CA ALA A 4 -22.51 -15.57 -3.73
C ALA A 4 -21.67 -16.03 -4.92
N ASP A 5 -21.51 -15.19 -5.93
CA ASP A 5 -20.49 -15.35 -6.96
C ASP A 5 -19.13 -15.47 -6.25
N SER A 6 -18.66 -16.70 -6.05
CA SER A 6 -17.38 -17.00 -5.44
C SER A 6 -16.27 -16.75 -6.46
N HIS A 7 -15.98 -15.48 -6.70
CA HIS A 7 -14.75 -15.11 -7.38
C HIS A 7 -13.68 -14.78 -6.35
N ASP A 8 -12.48 -15.32 -6.57
CA ASP A 8 -11.32 -14.99 -5.75
C ASP A 8 -11.12 -13.45 -5.73
N PRO A 9 -10.71 -12.86 -4.59
CA PRO A 9 -10.48 -11.43 -4.50
C PRO A 9 -9.42 -10.98 -5.51
N LEU A 10 -9.65 -9.82 -6.12
CA LEU A 10 -8.67 -9.19 -6.99
C LEU A 10 -7.50 -8.66 -6.15
N ASN A 11 -6.29 -9.09 -6.48
CA ASN A 11 -5.09 -8.76 -5.75
C ASN A 11 -4.49 -7.44 -6.26
N VAL A 12 -4.30 -6.49 -5.35
CA VAL A 12 -3.82 -5.14 -5.64
C VAL A 12 -2.54 -4.86 -4.86
N LEU A 13 -1.48 -4.46 -5.55
CA LEU A 13 -0.21 -4.08 -4.93
C LEU A 13 -0.01 -2.56 -5.00
N PHE A 14 0.14 -1.91 -3.84
CA PHE A 14 0.54 -0.52 -3.73
C PHE A 14 2.05 -0.39 -3.53
N LEU A 15 2.72 0.33 -4.43
CA LEU A 15 4.15 0.54 -4.41
C LEU A 15 4.48 1.99 -4.03
N CYS A 16 5.37 2.16 -3.07
CA CYS A 16 6.09 3.41 -2.88
C CYS A 16 7.58 3.13 -2.68
N THR A 17 8.40 4.16 -2.48
CA THR A 17 9.84 3.93 -2.30
C THR A 17 10.13 3.20 -0.99
N GLY A 18 9.67 3.76 0.13
CA GLY A 18 10.03 3.28 1.48
C GLY A 18 9.10 2.24 2.11
N ASN A 19 7.91 2.00 1.54
CA ASN A 19 6.83 1.22 2.16
C ASN A 19 6.65 1.52 3.66
N SER A 20 6.50 2.81 3.97
CA SER A 20 6.47 3.29 5.35
C SER A 20 5.18 4.05 5.68
N ALA A 21 4.61 4.79 4.72
CA ALA A 21 3.40 5.59 4.93
C ALA A 21 2.34 5.34 3.84
N ARG A 22 2.41 6.04 2.70
CA ARG A 22 1.40 6.03 1.62
C ARG A 22 0.90 4.64 1.22
N SER A 23 1.80 3.72 0.88
CA SER A 23 1.39 2.38 0.44
C SER A 23 0.80 1.53 1.56
N ILE A 24 1.18 1.77 2.82
CA ILE A 24 0.59 1.13 4.00
C ILE A 24 -0.85 1.64 4.22
N LEU A 25 -1.06 2.96 4.15
CA LEU A 25 -2.39 3.56 4.24
C LEU A 25 -3.30 3.00 3.15
N ALA A 26 -2.82 2.94 1.90
CA ALA A 26 -3.56 2.41 0.77
C ALA A 26 -3.93 0.92 0.94
N GLU A 27 -3.00 0.08 1.40
CA GLU A 27 -3.28 -1.34 1.72
C GLU A 27 -4.41 -1.47 2.76
N SER A 28 -4.32 -0.75 3.88
CA SER A 28 -5.32 -0.81 4.95
C SER A 28 -6.69 -0.32 4.50
N ILE A 29 -6.73 0.80 3.76
CA ILE A 29 -7.98 1.38 3.23
C ILE A 29 -8.64 0.39 2.26
N LEU A 30 -7.88 -0.17 1.32
CA LEU A 30 -8.43 -1.09 0.33
C LEU A 30 -8.94 -2.38 0.99
N ASN A 31 -8.20 -2.96 1.93
CA ASN A 31 -8.64 -4.18 2.61
C ASN A 31 -9.97 -4.00 3.35
N ARG A 32 -10.19 -2.84 3.97
CA ARG A 32 -11.48 -2.51 4.59
C ARG A 32 -12.57 -2.23 3.56
N LYS A 33 -12.29 -1.34 2.59
CA LYS A 33 -13.30 -0.83 1.65
C LYS A 33 -13.65 -1.83 0.55
N GLY A 34 -12.71 -2.70 0.21
CA GLY A 34 -12.85 -3.76 -0.78
C GLY A 34 -13.82 -4.87 -0.38
N LYS A 35 -14.14 -5.01 0.92
CA LYS A 35 -15.17 -5.92 1.45
C LYS A 35 -15.05 -7.35 0.88
N GLY A 36 -13.82 -7.87 0.82
CA GLY A 36 -13.53 -9.21 0.31
C GLY A 36 -13.53 -9.35 -1.22
N ARG A 37 -13.85 -8.30 -1.98
CA ARG A 37 -13.71 -8.27 -3.45
C ARG A 37 -12.30 -7.93 -3.91
N PHE A 38 -11.56 -7.23 -3.06
CA PHE A 38 -10.18 -6.85 -3.27
C PHE A 38 -9.33 -7.29 -2.08
N ARG A 39 -8.10 -7.71 -2.38
CA ARG A 39 -7.07 -7.96 -1.39
C ARG A 39 -5.90 -7.02 -1.68
N GLY A 40 -5.69 -6.08 -0.77
CA GLY A 40 -4.61 -5.11 -0.82
C GLY A 40 -3.32 -5.66 -0.23
N PHE A 41 -2.21 -5.34 -0.90
CA PHE A 41 -0.85 -5.52 -0.46
C PHE A 41 -0.09 -4.21 -0.65
N SER A 42 1.02 -4.04 0.07
CA SER A 42 1.95 -2.93 -0.17
C SER A 42 3.39 -3.41 -0.20
N ALA A 43 4.25 -2.68 -0.91
CA ALA A 43 5.69 -2.94 -0.89
C ALA A 43 6.51 -1.70 -1.26
N GLY A 44 7.82 -1.83 -1.06
CA GLY A 44 8.83 -0.81 -1.27
C GLY A 44 9.89 -1.26 -2.25
N SER A 45 10.37 -0.34 -3.10
CA SER A 45 11.59 -0.58 -3.88
C SER A 45 12.85 -0.48 -3.01
N MET A 46 12.84 0.44 -2.05
CA MET A 46 13.85 0.65 -1.01
C MET A 46 13.15 0.71 0.35
N PRO A 47 12.58 -0.40 0.84
CA PRO A 47 11.80 -0.40 2.07
C PRO A 47 12.63 0.06 3.25
N THR A 48 12.04 0.89 4.12
CA THR A 48 12.73 1.41 5.31
C THR A 48 12.89 0.37 6.41
N GLY A 49 12.19 -0.77 6.30
CA GLY A 49 12.13 -1.82 7.32
C GLY A 49 11.22 -1.48 8.51
N LYS A 50 10.63 -0.28 8.54
CA LYS A 50 9.70 0.16 9.60
C LYS A 50 8.54 0.98 9.02
N VAL A 51 7.33 0.68 9.47
CA VAL A 51 6.15 1.51 9.18
C VAL A 51 6.27 2.82 9.95
N ASN A 52 5.87 3.93 9.32
CA ASN A 52 5.91 5.24 9.91
C ASN A 52 4.94 5.29 11.11
N PRO A 53 5.40 5.71 12.31
CA PRO A 53 4.54 5.76 13.49
C PRO A 53 3.29 6.64 13.32
N LEU A 54 3.34 7.71 12.51
CA LEU A 54 2.19 8.56 12.25
C LEU A 54 1.14 7.86 11.38
N ALA A 55 1.57 7.03 10.42
CA ALA A 55 0.64 6.19 9.66
C ALA A 55 -0.05 5.16 10.56
N LEU A 56 0.71 4.50 11.44
CA LEU A 56 0.15 3.55 12.41
C LEU A 56 -0.83 4.24 13.38
N SER A 57 -0.45 5.42 13.89
CA SER A 57 -1.29 6.20 14.79
C SER A 57 -2.60 6.61 14.12
N LEU A 58 -2.55 7.11 12.89
CA LEU A 58 -3.73 7.48 12.12
C LEU A 58 -4.65 6.27 11.88
N LEU A 59 -4.09 5.16 11.39
CA LEU A 59 -4.84 3.93 11.15
C LEU A 59 -5.51 3.40 12.43
N ALA A 60 -4.78 3.38 13.55
CA ALA A 60 -5.33 2.97 14.84
C ALA A 60 -6.45 3.90 15.31
N LYS A 61 -6.29 5.23 15.19
CA LYS A 61 -7.34 6.22 15.51
C LYS A 61 -8.61 6.00 14.67
N LEU A 62 -8.45 5.57 13.43
CA LEU A 62 -9.55 5.22 12.51
C LEU A 62 -10.00 3.75 12.62
N ASN A 63 -9.62 3.07 13.71
CA ASN A 63 -9.95 1.69 14.06
C ASN A 63 -9.51 0.63 13.03
N TYR A 64 -8.48 0.89 12.22
CA TYR A 64 -7.90 -0.11 11.32
C TYR A 64 -7.05 -1.11 12.11
N ASP A 65 -7.04 -2.36 11.65
CA ASP A 65 -6.09 -3.34 12.16
C ASP A 65 -4.69 -2.98 11.63
N VAL A 66 -3.74 -2.88 12.55
CA VAL A 66 -2.35 -2.51 12.29
C VAL A 66 -1.37 -3.60 12.71
N SER A 67 -1.85 -4.72 13.24
CA SER A 67 -1.02 -5.78 13.83
C SER A 67 -0.07 -6.42 12.82
N GLU A 68 -0.53 -6.61 11.59
CA GLU A 68 0.21 -7.27 10.51
C GLU A 68 0.91 -6.30 9.53
N LEU A 69 0.87 -4.99 9.81
CA LEU A 69 1.47 -3.99 8.92
C LEU A 69 2.99 -3.96 9.07
N ARG A 70 3.69 -4.12 7.94
CA ARG A 70 5.16 -4.10 7.90
C ARG A 70 5.69 -3.46 6.61
N SER A 71 6.87 -2.86 6.72
CA SER A 71 7.65 -2.37 5.58
C SER A 71 8.42 -3.54 4.95
N LYS A 72 8.24 -3.76 3.65
CA LYS A 72 8.71 -4.95 2.93
C LYS A 72 9.12 -4.66 1.49
N SER A 73 10.03 -5.47 0.97
CA SER A 73 10.53 -5.33 -0.40
C SER A 73 9.49 -5.83 -1.39
N TRP A 74 9.39 -5.13 -2.52
CA TRP A 74 8.57 -5.55 -3.64
C TRP A 74 9.03 -6.88 -4.27
N GLY A 75 10.24 -7.36 -3.94
CA GLY A 75 10.77 -8.64 -4.40
C GLY A 75 9.98 -9.82 -3.87
N GLU A 76 9.31 -9.67 -2.71
CA GLU A 76 8.40 -10.68 -2.16
C GLU A 76 7.21 -10.97 -3.08
N PHE A 77 6.86 -10.02 -3.95
CA PHE A 77 5.74 -10.12 -4.89
C PHE A 77 6.16 -10.53 -6.31
N ALA A 78 7.46 -10.66 -6.55
CA ALA A 78 8.01 -11.06 -7.84
C ALA A 78 8.51 -12.51 -7.86
N GLY A 79 8.57 -13.17 -6.69
CA GLY A 79 9.10 -14.52 -6.55
C GLY A 79 8.12 -15.65 -6.86
N ALA A 80 8.65 -16.88 -6.98
CA ALA A 80 7.83 -18.08 -7.06
C ALA A 80 6.99 -18.24 -5.79
N GLY A 81 5.67 -18.32 -5.93
CA GLY A 81 4.72 -18.38 -4.81
C GLY A 81 4.14 -17.03 -4.38
N ALA A 82 4.56 -15.92 -5.01
CA ALA A 82 3.90 -14.63 -4.85
C ALA A 82 2.43 -14.72 -5.30
N PRO A 83 1.52 -13.95 -4.69
CA PRO A 83 0.14 -13.86 -5.14
C PRO A 83 0.10 -13.37 -6.59
N LYS A 84 -0.80 -13.95 -7.40
CA LYS A 84 -1.08 -13.42 -8.74
C LYS A 84 -1.68 -12.02 -8.58
N LEU A 85 -1.01 -11.00 -9.09
CA LEU A 85 -1.47 -9.62 -9.01
C LEU A 85 -2.38 -9.29 -10.20
N ASP A 86 -3.48 -8.61 -9.93
CA ASP A 86 -4.38 -8.08 -10.96
C ASP A 86 -4.09 -6.59 -11.23
N PHE A 87 -3.70 -5.85 -10.18
CA PHE A 87 -3.39 -4.43 -10.26
C PHE A 87 -2.12 -4.07 -9.50
N VAL A 88 -1.34 -3.13 -10.06
CA VAL A 88 -0.19 -2.51 -9.40
C VAL A 88 -0.32 -0.99 -9.48
N PHE A 89 -0.35 -0.32 -8.33
CA PHE A 89 -0.45 1.13 -8.23
C PHE A 89 0.83 1.71 -7.62
N THR A 90 1.49 2.63 -8.33
CA THR A 90 2.61 3.39 -7.76
C THR A 90 2.08 4.69 -7.14
N VAL A 91 2.32 4.89 -5.84
CA VAL A 91 1.79 6.04 -5.09
C VAL A 91 2.82 7.14 -4.79
N CYS A 92 4.07 6.95 -5.21
CA CYS A 92 5.09 8.00 -5.23
C CYS A 92 5.70 8.14 -6.63
N GLY A 93 6.12 9.36 -6.98
CA GLY A 93 6.72 9.64 -8.29
C GLY A 93 8.00 8.83 -8.54
N ASN A 94 8.84 8.64 -7.52
CA ASN A 94 10.07 7.86 -7.63
C ASN A 94 9.82 6.39 -7.97
N ALA A 95 8.86 5.72 -7.32
CA ALA A 95 8.55 4.32 -7.64
C ALA A 95 7.97 4.14 -9.05
N ALA A 96 7.36 5.17 -9.63
CA ALA A 96 6.87 5.12 -11.01
C ALA A 96 8.01 5.16 -12.05
N GLY A 97 9.14 5.79 -11.71
CA GLY A 97 10.31 5.91 -12.59
C GLY A 97 11.34 4.78 -12.44
N GLU A 98 11.18 3.90 -11.46
CA GLU A 98 12.08 2.78 -11.21
C GLU A 98 11.76 1.57 -12.09
N VAL A 99 12.79 0.80 -12.47
CA VAL A 99 12.62 -0.43 -13.24
C VAL A 99 11.95 -1.48 -12.34
N CYS A 100 10.62 -1.57 -12.46
CA CYS A 100 9.83 -2.55 -11.74
C CYS A 100 10.17 -3.98 -12.21
N PRO A 101 10.18 -4.98 -11.31
CA PRO A 101 10.29 -6.37 -11.71
C PRO A 101 9.10 -6.82 -12.57
N ILE A 102 9.28 -7.92 -13.30
CA ILE A 102 8.20 -8.54 -14.07
C ILE A 102 7.26 -9.23 -13.08
N TRP A 103 6.03 -8.73 -13.00
CA TRP A 103 4.97 -9.35 -12.21
C TRP A 103 4.37 -10.54 -12.97
N SER A 104 4.10 -11.62 -12.24
CA SER A 104 3.33 -12.74 -12.79
C SER A 104 1.92 -12.26 -13.17
N GLY A 105 1.39 -12.72 -14.31
CA GLY A 105 0.02 -12.42 -14.74
C GLY A 105 -0.20 -11.09 -15.47
N GLN A 106 0.85 -10.27 -15.68
CA GLN A 106 0.77 -8.98 -16.40
C GLN A 106 -0.32 -8.03 -15.85
N PRO A 107 -0.23 -7.61 -14.57
CA PRO A 107 -1.23 -6.75 -13.96
C PRO A 107 -1.37 -5.41 -14.67
N MET A 108 -2.57 -4.82 -14.58
CA MET A 108 -2.78 -3.43 -14.98
C MET A 108 -2.00 -2.49 -14.06
N ARG A 109 -1.37 -1.46 -14.64
CA ARG A 109 -0.53 -0.51 -13.91
C ARG A 109 -1.12 0.89 -14.00
N ALA A 110 -1.16 1.60 -12.88
CA ALA A 110 -1.44 3.03 -12.87
C ALA A 110 -0.57 3.75 -11.83
N HIS A 111 -0.38 5.05 -12.04
CA HIS A 111 0.34 5.92 -11.13
C HIS A 111 -0.61 6.94 -10.51
N TRP A 112 -0.55 7.07 -9.18
CA TRP A 112 -1.25 8.11 -8.43
C TRP A 112 -0.24 8.86 -7.58
N GLY A 113 0.22 10.01 -8.06
CA GLY A 113 1.19 10.83 -7.32
C GLY A 113 0.58 11.48 -6.08
N LEU A 114 0.90 10.95 -4.89
CA LEU A 114 0.56 11.56 -3.60
C LEU A 114 1.82 12.21 -2.99
N PRO A 115 1.71 13.44 -2.43
CA PRO A 115 2.78 14.05 -1.63
C PRO A 115 3.27 13.09 -0.53
N ASP A 116 4.54 13.16 -0.16
CA ASP A 116 5.02 12.32 0.95
C ASP A 116 4.69 12.95 2.31
N PRO A 117 3.73 12.41 3.08
CA PRO A 117 3.41 12.99 4.38
C PRO A 117 4.58 12.86 5.38
N ALA A 118 5.49 11.89 5.17
CA ALA A 118 6.66 11.73 6.02
C ALA A 118 7.71 12.85 5.85
N ALA A 119 7.64 13.62 4.76
CA ALA A 119 8.52 14.75 4.51
C ALA A 119 8.04 16.05 5.17
N ALA A 120 6.82 16.09 5.70
CA ALA A 120 6.25 17.26 6.35
C ALA A 120 7.11 17.70 7.55
N GLN A 121 7.32 19.02 7.66
CA GLN A 121 8.07 19.68 8.74
C GLN A 121 7.13 20.51 9.60
N GLY A 122 7.56 20.84 10.82
CA GLY A 122 6.80 21.67 11.76
C GLY A 122 6.44 20.93 13.05
N SER A 123 5.44 21.46 13.75
CA SER A 123 4.88 20.91 14.98
C SER A 123 4.32 19.50 14.78
N GLU A 124 4.10 18.78 15.88
CA GLU A 124 3.47 17.45 15.85
C GLU A 124 2.08 17.48 15.19
N ALA A 125 1.30 18.54 15.43
CA ALA A 125 -0.02 18.73 14.84
C ALA A 125 0.05 18.95 13.32
N GLU A 126 0.98 19.78 12.84
CA GLU A 126 1.17 20.01 11.40
C GLU A 126 1.63 18.75 10.68
N ARG A 127 2.53 17.99 11.31
CA ARG A 127 2.99 16.70 10.78
C ARG A 127 1.86 15.67 10.76
N ALA A 128 1.00 15.63 11.76
CA ALA A 128 -0.15 14.74 11.78
C ALA A 128 -1.18 15.11 10.69
N LEU A 129 -1.45 16.41 10.50
CA LEU A 129 -2.37 16.88 9.47
C LEU A 129 -1.96 16.45 8.06
N ALA A 130 -0.65 16.45 7.77
CA ALA A 130 -0.16 15.97 6.47
C ALA A 130 -0.53 14.49 6.20
N PHE A 131 -0.64 13.65 7.24
CA PHE A 131 -1.10 12.27 7.09
C PHE A 131 -2.62 12.19 6.88
N ASP A 132 -3.40 13.11 7.46
CA ASP A 132 -4.86 13.16 7.26
C ASP A 132 -5.22 13.60 5.83
N ASP A 133 -4.41 14.46 5.21
CA ASP A 133 -4.60 14.97 3.84
C ASP A 133 -4.08 14.02 2.73
N THR A 134 -3.50 12.87 3.09
CA THR A 134 -2.92 11.88 2.15
C THR A 134 -3.94 10.82 1.72
#